data_AF-A0A954KUN5-F1
#
_entry.id   AF-A0A954KUN5-F1
#
_cell.length_a   1.000
_cell.length_b   1.000
_cell.length_c   1.000
_cell.angle_alpha   90.00
_cell.angle_beta   90.00
_cell.angle_gamma   90.00
#
_symmetry.space_group_name_H-M   'P 1'
#
loop_
_entity.id
_entity.type
_entity.pdbx_description
1 polymer ?
#
loop_
_entity_poly.entity_id
_entity_poly.type
_entity_poly.pdbx_seq_one_letter_code
_entity_poly.pdbx_strand_id
1 'polypeptide(L)'
;MRARISNRLLSVSGNSVVVGGVLLALMNIANADDPTPVPSGATLQTRTTPHDPAPPENFPDKYAWQLFVQVNQRAQAQGPVGGDQSKMTNNALWETWADDQLTFPEKPNPDNPPQWPDDTAAIKRVSRVPFGAGIHGQGKKAAAVVDIGPLVPGGIAVPNGVGEEIHRNKATFDYIIENNLWYQEGVAKFFSTSAEYANDPVEFAKVAVNFPVDSIEVKGNWVVIDESQKSKYHWNYNAEGQLLGLVAMHISSKALPNWFWSTFEHEDNPGFGDYIGIHDSFGADPPHIPSNTKQLAQVYPPSRMTPQLLDLLRKTGFSGSWGEEWRHYRLKGSQVDFTDSAGRPLLLGNSVTESGFVPTASCITCHSRAAVNSQGGSSYPIFGEKQALPLVGIPQQGQVGSQTELFNTYNGSPDPAWFFQFSGTNTQLLNLQTDFVWAIPFRAKPANPKP
;
A
#
# COMPACT_ATOMS: atom_id res chain seq x y z
N MET A 1 44.86 -36.41 29.91
CA MET A 1 45.13 -37.73 30.53
C MET A 1 43.89 -38.14 31.32
N ARG A 2 43.51 -39.41 31.24
CA ARG A 2 42.21 -39.99 31.58
C ARG A 2 41.80 -39.85 33.07
N ALA A 3 40.49 -39.64 33.26
CA ALA A 3 39.57 -40.29 34.20
C ALA A 3 39.79 -40.18 35.73
N ARG A 4 38.71 -39.86 36.48
CA ARG A 4 37.79 -40.88 37.04
C ARG A 4 36.65 -40.23 37.84
N ILE A 5 35.51 -40.89 37.73
CA ILE A 5 34.21 -40.69 38.38
C ILE A 5 34.25 -41.23 39.81
N SER A 6 33.48 -40.64 40.74
CA SER A 6 32.90 -41.35 41.88
C SER A 6 31.62 -40.68 42.36
N ASN A 7 30.48 -41.33 42.11
CA ASN A 7 29.18 -41.06 42.72
C ASN A 7 29.17 -41.47 44.21
N ARG A 8 28.46 -40.71 45.05
CA ARG A 8 27.82 -41.24 46.27
C ARG A 8 26.41 -40.68 46.38
N LEU A 9 25.45 -41.59 46.30
CA LEU A 9 24.05 -41.44 46.71
C LEU A 9 23.96 -41.62 48.24
N LEU A 10 23.17 -40.77 48.89
CA LEU A 10 22.50 -41.06 50.17
C LEU A 10 21.03 -40.64 50.01
N SER A 11 20.14 -41.60 50.31
CA SER A 11 18.69 -41.46 50.33
C SER A 11 18.17 -41.43 51.78
N VAL A 12 16.83 -41.40 51.90
CA VAL A 12 15.97 -41.46 53.11
C VAL A 12 15.64 -40.05 53.65
N SER A 13 14.40 -39.58 53.87
CA SER A 13 12.99 -40.07 53.91
C SER A 13 12.11 -38.80 53.86
N GLY A 14 10.97 -38.67 53.16
CA GLY A 14 9.70 -39.36 53.36
C GLY A 14 8.72 -38.55 54.24
N ASN A 15 7.84 -37.72 53.65
CA ASN A 15 6.37 -37.63 53.92
C ASN A 15 5.66 -36.41 53.26
N SER A 16 4.79 -36.76 52.30
CA SER A 16 3.41 -36.30 52.05
C SER A 16 3.00 -34.89 51.54
N VAL A 17 2.53 -34.88 50.28
CA VAL A 17 1.26 -34.33 49.70
C VAL A 17 1.10 -32.77 49.73
N VAL A 18 0.94 -32.04 48.61
CA VAL A 18 -0.26 -31.91 47.72
C VAL A 18 0.12 -31.41 46.30
N VAL A 19 -0.34 -32.17 45.31
CA VAL A 19 -0.87 -31.87 43.95
C VAL A 19 -0.60 -30.52 43.24
N GLY A 20 -0.08 -30.61 42.00
CA GLY A 20 -0.16 -29.60 40.95
C GLY A 20 0.60 -30.03 39.70
N GLY A 21 -0.06 -30.76 38.78
CA GLY A 21 0.58 -31.47 37.67
C GLY A 21 1.08 -30.59 36.52
N VAL A 22 2.27 -30.91 36.02
CA VAL A 22 2.77 -30.55 34.69
C VAL A 22 3.17 -31.85 34.01
N LEU A 23 2.44 -32.25 32.96
CA LEU A 23 2.76 -33.44 32.17
C LEU A 23 3.75 -33.02 31.06
N LEU A 24 5.03 -33.29 31.28
CA LEU A 24 6.04 -33.37 30.22
C LEU A 24 5.88 -34.72 29.51
N ALA A 25 5.62 -34.72 28.20
CA ALA A 25 5.75 -35.92 27.38
C ALA A 25 7.01 -35.77 26.50
N LEU A 26 8.02 -36.58 26.81
CA LEU A 26 9.22 -36.78 26.00
C LEU A 26 9.03 -37.99 25.08
N MET A 27 9.39 -37.76 23.81
CA MET A 27 10.02 -38.67 22.84
C MET A 27 9.22 -39.85 22.26
N ASN A 28 9.20 -39.92 20.93
CA ASN A 28 9.83 -41.04 20.24
C ASN A 28 10.29 -40.64 18.83
N ILE A 29 11.59 -40.81 18.60
CA ILE A 29 12.24 -40.81 17.29
C ILE A 29 12.16 -42.25 16.80
N ALA A 30 11.57 -42.49 15.63
CA ALA A 30 11.61 -43.79 14.97
C ALA A 30 12.11 -43.62 13.53
N ASN A 31 13.09 -44.46 13.21
CA ASN A 31 13.89 -44.50 12.00
C ASN A 31 13.08 -44.89 10.75
N ALA A 32 13.65 -44.52 9.60
CA ALA A 32 13.25 -44.90 8.25
C ALA A 32 13.39 -46.41 7.99
N ASP A 33 12.71 -46.84 6.91
CA ASP A 33 12.80 -48.11 6.16
C ASP A 33 11.81 -49.23 6.53
N ASP A 34 10.61 -49.20 5.92
CA ASP A 34 9.96 -50.38 5.31
C ASP A 34 8.79 -49.96 4.37
N PRO A 35 8.62 -50.52 3.15
CA PRO A 35 7.56 -50.13 2.21
C PRO A 35 6.36 -51.07 2.33
N THR A 36 5.33 -50.67 3.07
CA THR A 36 4.03 -51.37 3.07
C THR A 36 3.05 -50.73 2.09
N PRO A 37 2.26 -51.50 1.31
CA PRO A 37 1.36 -50.97 0.30
C PRO A 37 0.16 -50.26 0.93
N VAL A 38 -0.15 -49.06 0.44
CA VAL A 38 -1.32 -48.29 0.85
C VAL A 38 -2.60 -49.03 0.43
N PRO A 39 -3.55 -49.32 1.34
CA PRO A 39 -4.84 -49.89 0.97
C PRO A 39 -5.63 -48.92 0.09
N SER A 40 -5.99 -49.39 -1.11
CA SER A 40 -6.98 -48.76 -1.97
C SER A 40 -8.32 -48.71 -1.25
N GLY A 41 -8.81 -47.50 -0.92
CA GLY A 41 -10.13 -47.35 -0.29
C GLY A 41 -10.35 -46.17 0.65
N ALA A 42 -9.39 -45.25 0.86
CA ALA A 42 -9.66 -44.00 1.57
C ALA A 42 -10.16 -42.94 0.59
N THR A 43 -11.47 -42.86 0.41
CA THR A 43 -12.14 -41.68 -0.14
C THR A 43 -11.70 -40.47 0.69
N LEU A 44 -10.90 -39.58 0.08
CA LEU A 44 -10.74 -38.20 0.54
C LEU A 44 -12.13 -37.58 0.53
N GLN A 45 -12.84 -37.69 1.66
CA GLN A 45 -13.89 -36.75 1.95
C GLN A 45 -13.22 -35.39 1.94
N THR A 46 -13.52 -34.61 0.91
CA THR A 46 -13.24 -33.19 0.84
C THR A 46 -13.89 -32.55 2.05
N ARG A 47 -13.15 -32.47 3.17
CA ARG A 47 -13.40 -31.42 4.15
C ARG A 47 -13.29 -30.13 3.35
N THR A 48 -14.44 -29.56 3.02
CA THR A 48 -14.56 -28.14 2.76
C THR A 48 -13.80 -27.45 3.90
N THR A 49 -12.62 -26.95 3.60
CA THR A 49 -11.87 -26.10 4.52
C THR A 49 -12.83 -25.01 5.00
N PRO A 50 -12.94 -24.74 6.31
CA PRO A 50 -13.64 -23.57 6.80
C PRO A 50 -13.17 -22.35 5.99
N HIS A 51 -14.09 -21.43 5.64
CA HIS A 51 -13.71 -20.13 5.10
C HIS A 51 -12.58 -19.58 5.98
N ASP A 52 -11.44 -19.26 5.36
CA ASP A 52 -10.33 -18.61 6.04
C ASP A 52 -10.87 -17.35 6.74
N PRO A 53 -10.69 -17.21 8.07
CA PRO A 53 -11.23 -16.07 8.80
C PRO A 53 -10.49 -14.75 8.50
N ALA A 54 -9.28 -14.80 7.92
CA ALA A 54 -8.48 -13.62 7.60
C ALA A 54 -7.69 -13.78 6.27
N PRO A 55 -8.38 -13.86 5.11
CA PRO A 55 -7.72 -13.94 3.81
C PRO A 55 -6.63 -12.88 3.53
N PRO A 56 -6.79 -11.59 3.92
CA PRO A 56 -5.73 -10.60 3.67
C PRO A 56 -4.42 -10.89 4.42
N GLU A 57 -4.47 -11.57 5.56
CA GLU A 57 -3.27 -11.91 6.35
C GLU A 57 -2.64 -13.23 5.87
N ASN A 58 -3.46 -14.26 5.63
CA ASN A 58 -2.99 -15.61 5.33
C ASN A 58 -2.66 -15.81 3.84
N PHE A 59 -3.35 -15.10 2.94
CA PHE A 59 -3.16 -15.20 1.48
C PHE A 59 -3.16 -13.81 0.83
N PRO A 60 -2.20 -12.94 1.20
CA PRO A 60 -2.23 -11.53 0.82
C PRO A 60 -2.24 -11.30 -0.69
N ASP A 61 -1.50 -12.07 -1.48
CA ASP A 61 -1.47 -11.90 -2.95
C ASP A 61 -2.79 -12.35 -3.61
N LYS A 62 -3.42 -13.40 -3.06
CA LYS A 62 -4.77 -13.79 -3.50
C LYS A 62 -5.78 -12.70 -3.18
N TYR A 63 -5.70 -12.12 -1.98
CA TYR A 63 -6.56 -11.01 -1.59
C TYR A 63 -6.30 -9.76 -2.43
N ALA A 64 -5.04 -9.46 -2.80
CA ALA A 64 -4.69 -8.40 -3.75
C ALA A 64 -5.42 -8.56 -5.07
N TRP A 65 -5.40 -9.77 -5.65
CA TRP A 65 -6.10 -10.06 -6.89
C TRP A 65 -7.63 -10.04 -6.74
N GLN A 66 -8.17 -10.40 -5.56
CA GLN A 66 -9.60 -10.24 -5.26
C GLN A 66 -10.02 -8.77 -5.20
N LEU A 67 -9.23 -7.92 -4.55
CA LEU A 67 -9.43 -6.47 -4.57
C LEU A 67 -9.29 -5.91 -5.98
N PHE A 68 -8.28 -6.34 -6.74
CA PHE A 68 -8.08 -5.93 -8.12
C PHE A 68 -9.32 -6.17 -8.97
N VAL A 69 -9.88 -7.38 -8.95
CA VAL A 69 -11.08 -7.69 -9.76
C VAL A 69 -12.35 -7.02 -9.21
N GLN A 70 -12.38 -6.66 -7.93
CA GLN A 70 -13.50 -5.93 -7.33
C GLN A 70 -13.50 -4.46 -7.79
N VAL A 71 -12.37 -3.78 -7.66
CA VAL A 71 -12.28 -2.33 -7.95
C VAL A 71 -12.18 -2.04 -9.45
N ASN A 72 -11.63 -2.97 -10.24
CA ASN A 72 -11.50 -2.86 -11.69
C ASN A 72 -12.65 -3.50 -12.48
N GLN A 73 -13.83 -3.68 -11.86
CA GLN A 73 -15.03 -3.99 -12.63
C GLN A 73 -15.33 -2.87 -13.61
N ARG A 74 -15.88 -3.20 -14.79
CA ARG A 74 -16.33 -2.18 -15.72
C ARG A 74 -17.47 -1.39 -15.09
N ALA A 75 -17.34 -0.07 -14.98
CA ALA A 75 -18.40 0.77 -14.44
C ALA A 75 -19.64 0.69 -15.33
N GLN A 76 -20.83 0.68 -14.71
CA GLN A 76 -22.10 0.67 -15.43
C GLN A 76 -22.29 1.95 -16.23
N ALA A 77 -21.96 3.09 -15.62
CA ALA A 77 -22.02 4.40 -16.25
C ALA A 77 -20.77 4.65 -17.10
N GLN A 78 -21.00 4.87 -18.40
CA GLN A 78 -20.00 5.34 -19.36
C GLN A 78 -20.61 6.51 -20.13
N GLY A 79 -19.81 7.52 -20.47
CA GLY A 79 -20.32 8.77 -21.03
C GLY A 79 -19.35 9.46 -21.99
N PRO A 80 -19.83 10.43 -22.78
CA PRO A 80 -18.99 11.19 -23.69
C PRO A 80 -18.05 12.12 -22.92
N VAL A 81 -16.80 12.24 -23.39
CA VAL A 81 -15.80 13.15 -22.83
C VAL A 81 -15.85 14.47 -23.59
N GLY A 82 -15.95 15.59 -22.87
CA GLY A 82 -15.99 16.93 -23.50
C GLY A 82 -17.20 17.17 -24.42
N GLY A 83 -18.26 16.36 -24.30
CA GLY A 83 -19.43 16.39 -25.18
C GLY A 83 -19.22 15.71 -26.54
N ASP A 84 -18.05 15.11 -26.79
CA ASP A 84 -17.72 14.40 -28.02
C ASP A 84 -18.20 12.94 -27.94
N GLN A 85 -19.25 12.61 -28.72
CA GLN A 85 -19.82 11.26 -28.78
C GLN A 85 -18.88 10.21 -29.38
N SER A 86 -17.81 10.63 -30.07
CA SER A 86 -16.79 9.70 -30.56
C SER A 86 -15.80 9.27 -29.48
N LYS A 87 -15.77 9.98 -28.34
CA LYS A 87 -14.89 9.71 -27.20
C LYS A 87 -15.72 9.33 -25.98
N MET A 88 -15.96 8.05 -25.82
CA MET A 88 -16.62 7.51 -24.63
C MET A 88 -15.60 7.18 -23.54
N THR A 89 -15.95 7.39 -22.28
CA THR A 89 -15.18 6.89 -21.14
C THR A 89 -15.08 5.37 -21.18
N ASN A 90 -14.03 4.85 -20.55
CA ASN A 90 -13.84 3.43 -20.30
C ASN A 90 -13.54 3.22 -18.82
N ASN A 91 -14.43 3.73 -17.96
CA ASN A 91 -14.25 3.76 -16.51
C ASN A 91 -14.28 2.34 -15.91
N ALA A 92 -13.28 2.03 -15.09
CA ALA A 92 -13.40 1.05 -14.03
C ALA A 92 -14.23 1.59 -12.86
N LEU A 93 -14.74 0.71 -12.01
CA LEU A 93 -15.60 1.08 -10.87
C LEU A 93 -14.92 2.08 -9.94
N TRP A 94 -13.63 1.92 -9.65
CA TRP A 94 -12.93 2.87 -8.77
C TRP A 94 -12.81 4.28 -9.36
N GLU A 95 -12.77 4.42 -10.68
CA GLU A 95 -12.69 5.72 -11.36
C GLU A 95 -13.99 6.53 -11.21
N THR A 96 -15.09 5.90 -10.79
CA THR A 96 -16.36 6.58 -10.48
C THR A 96 -16.49 6.97 -9.02
N TRP A 97 -15.53 6.60 -8.17
CA TRP A 97 -15.53 6.99 -6.76
C TRP A 97 -15.06 8.44 -6.57
N ALA A 98 -15.26 8.98 -5.37
CA ALA A 98 -14.81 10.32 -5.02
C ALA A 98 -13.28 10.46 -5.15
N ASP A 99 -12.85 11.44 -5.96
CA ASP A 99 -11.44 11.80 -6.13
C ASP A 99 -10.97 12.79 -5.04
N ASP A 100 -9.68 13.13 -5.04
CA ASP A 100 -9.08 14.12 -4.15
C ASP A 100 -9.77 15.49 -4.21
N GLN A 101 -10.12 15.99 -5.41
CA GLN A 101 -10.68 17.34 -5.56
C GLN A 101 -12.11 17.43 -5.03
N LEU A 102 -12.89 16.36 -5.24
CA LEU A 102 -14.24 16.25 -4.71
C LEU A 102 -14.21 16.12 -3.18
N THR A 103 -13.35 15.24 -2.66
CA THR A 103 -13.26 14.98 -1.21
C THR A 103 -12.68 16.17 -0.45
N PHE A 104 -11.68 16.87 -1.04
CA PHE A 104 -10.96 17.98 -0.42
C PHE A 104 -11.00 19.21 -1.34
N PRO A 105 -12.11 19.97 -1.35
CA PRO A 105 -12.26 21.14 -2.21
C PRO A 105 -11.24 22.23 -1.85
N GLU A 106 -10.78 22.99 -2.85
CA GLU A 106 -9.81 24.09 -2.66
C GLU A 106 -10.35 25.21 -1.74
N LYS A 107 -11.67 25.39 -1.72
CA LYS A 107 -12.40 26.36 -0.89
C LYS A 107 -13.46 25.62 -0.09
N PRO A 108 -13.09 24.95 1.01
CA PRO A 108 -14.04 24.17 1.78
C PRO A 108 -15.10 25.07 2.44
N ASN A 109 -16.35 24.63 2.43
CA ASN A 109 -17.46 25.30 3.11
C ASN A 109 -18.13 24.34 4.09
N PRO A 110 -17.87 24.41 5.39
CA PRO A 110 -18.44 23.51 6.39
C PRO A 110 -19.97 23.44 6.39
N ASP A 111 -20.66 24.49 5.94
CA ASP A 111 -22.13 24.52 5.83
C ASP A 111 -22.64 23.76 4.59
N ASN A 112 -21.75 23.40 3.67
CA ASN A 112 -22.05 22.63 2.46
C ASN A 112 -20.94 21.58 2.20
N PRO A 113 -20.91 20.48 2.99
CA PRO A 113 -19.87 19.46 2.89
C PRO A 113 -19.89 18.77 1.52
N PRO A 114 -18.74 18.23 1.06
CA PRO A 114 -18.66 17.38 -0.12
C PRO A 114 -19.70 16.28 -0.10
N GLN A 115 -20.27 15.97 -1.26
CA GLN A 115 -21.25 14.91 -1.45
C GLN A 115 -20.63 13.80 -2.29
N TRP A 116 -21.02 12.55 -2.02
CA TRP A 116 -20.62 11.40 -2.84
C TRP A 116 -21.03 11.65 -4.30
N PRO A 117 -20.18 11.34 -5.30
CA PRO A 117 -20.54 11.53 -6.69
C PRO A 117 -21.78 10.71 -7.05
N ASP A 118 -22.61 11.25 -7.93
CA ASP A 118 -23.74 10.52 -8.47
C ASP A 118 -23.27 9.42 -9.44
N ASP A 119 -24.20 8.54 -9.87
CA ASP A 119 -23.90 7.46 -10.80
C ASP A 119 -23.70 7.96 -12.25
N THR A 120 -23.33 9.22 -12.46
CA THR A 120 -23.01 9.73 -13.79
C THR A 120 -21.61 9.30 -14.22
N ALA A 121 -21.37 9.28 -15.53
CA ALA A 121 -20.06 8.90 -16.06
C ALA A 121 -19.00 9.92 -15.60
N ALA A 122 -18.16 9.50 -14.66
CA ALA A 122 -17.06 10.32 -14.18
C ALA A 122 -16.08 10.64 -15.32
N ILE A 123 -15.73 11.91 -15.47
CA ILE A 123 -14.67 12.36 -16.38
C ILE A 123 -13.34 12.28 -15.63
N LYS A 124 -12.35 11.62 -16.23
CA LYS A 124 -11.02 11.44 -15.62
C LYS A 124 -10.34 12.80 -15.41
N ARG A 125 -9.96 13.04 -14.16
CA ARG A 125 -9.23 14.23 -13.71
C ARG A 125 -7.87 13.82 -13.17
N VAL A 126 -6.90 13.73 -14.06
CA VAL A 126 -5.52 13.46 -13.65
C VAL A 126 -4.82 14.74 -13.19
N SER A 127 -4.24 14.70 -12.00
CA SER A 127 -3.30 15.74 -11.58
C SER A 127 -1.95 15.45 -12.21
N ARG A 128 -1.31 16.45 -12.83
CA ARG A 128 0.10 16.30 -13.23
C ARG A 128 0.91 15.98 -11.98
N VAL A 129 1.68 14.89 -12.00
CA VAL A 129 2.57 14.59 -10.88
C VAL A 129 3.63 15.69 -10.82
N PRO A 130 3.71 16.49 -9.75
CA PRO A 130 4.72 17.51 -9.63
C PRO A 130 6.02 16.85 -9.16
N PHE A 131 6.61 15.94 -9.94
CA PHE A 131 8.05 15.67 -9.83
C PHE A 131 8.78 16.86 -10.47
N GLY A 132 8.67 18.01 -9.82
CA GLY A 132 9.06 19.31 -10.34
C GLY A 132 8.42 20.50 -9.62
N ALA A 133 8.13 20.42 -8.32
CA ALA A 133 7.79 21.62 -7.53
C ALA A 133 8.12 21.47 -6.04
N GLY A 134 9.32 21.92 -5.67
CA GLY A 134 9.58 22.63 -4.40
C GLY A 134 9.33 21.90 -3.09
N ILE A 135 10.32 21.12 -2.63
CA ILE A 135 10.55 20.92 -1.19
C ILE A 135 11.00 22.28 -0.62
N HIS A 136 10.04 23.07 -0.12
CA HIS A 136 10.30 24.33 0.56
C HIS A 136 10.83 24.06 1.98
N GLY A 137 12.13 23.80 2.09
CA GLY A 137 12.88 24.11 3.29
C GLY A 137 13.13 25.63 3.34
N GLN A 138 12.68 26.28 4.40
CA GLN A 138 12.77 27.74 4.56
C GLN A 138 14.21 28.25 4.39
N GLY A 139 14.37 29.24 3.52
CA GLY A 139 15.49 30.19 3.59
C GLY A 139 16.83 29.69 3.06
N LYS A 140 16.92 29.40 1.76
CA LYS A 140 18.11 29.69 0.93
C LYS A 140 17.68 29.79 -0.53
N LYS A 141 18.23 30.81 -1.20
CA LYS A 141 17.84 31.28 -2.53
C LYS A 141 17.76 30.14 -3.55
N ALA A 142 16.72 30.20 -4.37
CA ALA A 142 16.52 29.42 -5.58
C ALA A 142 17.82 29.30 -6.38
N ALA A 143 18.34 28.09 -6.47
CA ALA A 143 19.39 27.71 -7.39
C ALA A 143 19.08 26.31 -7.89
N ALA A 144 19.06 26.19 -9.21
CA ALA A 144 18.79 25.00 -10.00
C ALA A 144 17.33 24.51 -9.96
N VAL A 145 16.59 24.86 -11.02
CA VAL A 145 15.85 23.84 -11.78
C VAL A 145 16.79 22.65 -11.84
N VAL A 146 16.44 21.54 -11.17
CA VAL A 146 17.12 20.29 -11.45
C VAL A 146 16.74 19.98 -12.89
N ASP A 147 17.64 20.32 -13.80
CA ASP A 147 17.71 19.66 -15.08
C ASP A 147 17.87 18.17 -14.73
N ILE A 148 16.74 17.46 -14.80
CA ILE A 148 16.68 16.02 -14.52
C ILE A 148 17.43 15.23 -15.60
N GLY A 149 18.00 15.91 -16.61
CA GLY A 149 18.56 15.29 -17.80
C GLY A 149 17.53 14.37 -18.48
N PRO A 150 17.93 13.65 -19.53
CA PRO A 150 17.23 12.43 -19.87
C PRO A 150 17.40 11.46 -18.69
N LEU A 151 16.31 11.17 -17.99
CA LEU A 151 16.21 10.12 -16.96
C LEU A 151 16.93 8.84 -17.41
N VAL A 152 17.92 8.36 -16.64
CA VAL A 152 18.55 7.04 -16.80
C VAL A 152 19.21 6.59 -15.49
N PRO A 153 19.30 5.28 -15.16
CA PRO A 153 18.37 4.16 -15.37
C PRO A 153 17.84 3.62 -14.02
N GLY A 154 16.51 3.59 -13.85
CA GLY A 154 15.82 2.89 -12.75
C GLY A 154 14.52 3.56 -12.31
N GLY A 155 14.31 4.80 -12.75
CA GLY A 155 13.01 5.44 -12.87
C GLY A 155 12.70 5.66 -14.35
N ILE A 156 11.44 5.53 -14.73
CA ILE A 156 10.99 5.84 -16.09
C ILE A 156 11.38 7.27 -16.41
N ALA A 157 11.97 7.48 -17.59
CA ALA A 157 11.98 8.77 -18.23
C ALA A 157 10.56 9.18 -18.56
N VAL A 158 9.85 9.74 -17.60
CA VAL A 158 8.43 10.00 -17.74
C VAL A 158 8.28 11.11 -18.77
N PRO A 159 7.79 10.82 -19.99
CA PRO A 159 7.52 11.87 -20.95
C PRO A 159 6.54 12.85 -20.32
N ASN A 160 6.49 14.08 -20.83
CA ASN A 160 5.41 15.01 -20.50
C ASN A 160 4.07 14.25 -20.42
N GLY A 161 3.39 14.28 -19.27
CA GLY A 161 2.04 13.75 -19.15
C GLY A 161 1.84 12.46 -18.34
N VAL A 162 2.65 12.15 -17.30
CA VAL A 162 2.12 11.29 -16.23
C VAL A 162 1.15 12.04 -15.34
N GLY A 163 -0.07 11.52 -15.35
CA GLY A 163 -1.15 11.92 -14.48
C GLY A 163 -1.27 10.96 -13.30
N GLU A 164 -1.47 11.49 -12.10
CA GLU A 164 -1.90 10.70 -10.94
C GLU A 164 -3.33 11.07 -10.57
N GLU A 165 -4.10 10.07 -10.15
CA GLU A 165 -5.37 10.26 -9.47
C GLU A 165 -5.47 9.33 -8.26
N ILE A 166 -6.23 9.76 -7.26
CA ILE A 166 -6.50 8.99 -6.04
C ILE A 166 -8.00 9.04 -5.81
N HIS A 167 -8.60 7.88 -5.61
CA HIS A 167 -10.03 7.71 -5.40
C HIS A 167 -10.29 6.88 -4.15
N ARG A 168 -11.37 7.22 -3.46
CA ARG A 168 -11.77 6.61 -2.18
C ARG A 168 -13.18 6.09 -2.28
N ASN A 169 -13.39 4.85 -1.90
CA ASN A 169 -14.72 4.27 -1.92
C ASN A 169 -15.66 4.98 -0.91
N LYS A 170 -16.95 4.65 -0.99
CA LYS A 170 -17.98 5.35 -0.20
C LYS A 170 -17.72 5.29 1.30
N ALA A 171 -17.32 4.13 1.84
CA ALA A 171 -17.01 3.98 3.26
C ALA A 171 -15.88 4.92 3.73
N THR A 172 -14.83 5.05 2.92
CA THR A 172 -13.71 5.96 3.20
C THR A 172 -14.15 7.42 3.12
N PHE A 173 -14.91 7.77 2.07
CA PHE A 173 -15.42 9.11 1.85
C PHE A 173 -16.36 9.55 2.99
N ASP A 174 -17.39 8.76 3.29
CA ASP A 174 -18.36 9.05 4.34
C ASP A 174 -17.64 9.29 5.68
N TYR A 175 -16.68 8.44 6.03
CA TYR A 175 -15.91 8.61 7.26
C TYR A 175 -15.15 9.94 7.31
N ILE A 176 -14.52 10.35 6.21
CA ILE A 176 -13.83 11.65 6.12
C ILE A 176 -14.82 12.81 6.31
N ILE A 177 -15.98 12.75 5.66
CA ILE A 177 -16.97 13.84 5.70
C ILE A 177 -17.63 13.93 7.08
N GLU A 178 -18.11 12.81 7.61
CA GLU A 178 -18.81 12.73 8.90
C GLU A 178 -17.93 13.16 10.08
N ASN A 179 -16.63 12.88 10.01
CA ASN A 179 -15.66 13.28 11.04
C ASN A 179 -15.01 14.65 10.78
N ASN A 180 -15.47 15.41 9.78
CA ASN A 180 -14.93 16.72 9.41
C ASN A 180 -13.41 16.69 9.09
N LEU A 181 -12.91 15.58 8.54
CA LEU A 181 -11.49 15.40 8.22
C LEU A 181 -11.10 15.97 6.83
N TRP A 182 -12.01 16.65 6.14
CA TRP A 182 -11.82 17.18 4.79
C TRP A 182 -11.41 18.67 4.73
N TYR A 183 -11.42 19.37 5.87
CA TYR A 183 -11.00 20.76 6.00
C TYR A 183 -10.25 20.99 7.31
N GLN A 184 -9.36 21.98 7.32
CA GLN A 184 -8.31 22.11 8.33
C GLN A 184 -8.85 22.36 9.75
N GLU A 185 -9.89 23.19 9.90
CA GLU A 185 -10.49 23.48 11.21
C GLU A 185 -11.20 22.25 11.81
N GLY A 186 -11.83 21.43 10.97
CA GLY A 186 -12.45 20.17 11.39
C GLY A 186 -11.42 19.17 11.88
N VAL A 187 -10.31 19.03 11.15
CA VAL A 187 -9.15 18.22 11.55
C VAL A 187 -8.54 18.72 12.87
N ALA A 188 -8.34 20.04 13.03
CA ALA A 188 -7.82 20.63 14.26
C ALA A 188 -8.75 20.36 15.47
N LYS A 189 -10.06 20.42 15.25
CA LYS A 189 -11.04 20.07 16.29
C LYS A 189 -10.95 18.60 16.67
N PHE A 190 -10.84 17.69 15.69
CA PHE A 190 -10.66 16.26 15.95
C PHE A 190 -9.39 16.03 16.76
N PHE A 191 -8.25 16.64 16.37
CA PHE A 191 -7.01 16.60 17.14
C PHE A 191 -7.21 17.01 18.59
N SER A 192 -7.87 18.15 18.83
CA SER A 192 -8.11 18.65 20.18
C SER A 192 -8.88 17.65 21.02
N THR A 193 -9.91 17.01 20.46
CA THR A 193 -10.67 15.96 21.15
C THR A 193 -9.80 14.76 21.47
N SER A 194 -8.99 14.26 20.52
CA SER A 194 -8.09 13.13 20.76
C SER A 194 -7.03 13.45 21.84
N ALA A 195 -6.51 14.68 21.85
CA ALA A 195 -5.46 15.10 22.78
C ALA A 195 -5.91 15.07 24.25
N GLU A 196 -7.20 15.27 24.54
CA GLU A 196 -7.76 15.18 25.90
C GLU A 196 -7.59 13.78 26.51
N TYR A 197 -7.57 12.74 25.67
CA TYR A 197 -7.49 11.35 26.08
C TYR A 197 -6.08 10.75 25.90
N ALA A 198 -5.05 11.55 25.59
CA ALA A 198 -3.70 11.04 25.32
C ALA A 198 -3.10 10.20 26.46
N ASN A 199 -3.52 10.45 27.70
CA ASN A 199 -3.09 9.69 28.90
C ASN A 199 -3.79 8.34 29.07
N ASP A 200 -4.89 8.08 28.35
CA ASP A 200 -5.67 6.85 28.45
C ASP A 200 -5.70 6.15 27.08
N PRO A 201 -4.87 5.12 26.85
CA PRO A 201 -4.80 4.43 25.56
C PRO A 201 -6.15 3.81 25.11
N VAL A 202 -7.02 3.43 26.05
CA VAL A 202 -8.30 2.80 25.74
C VAL A 202 -9.31 3.83 25.29
N GLU A 203 -9.39 4.97 25.98
CA GLU A 203 -10.25 6.07 25.54
C GLU A 203 -9.71 6.75 24.28
N PHE A 204 -8.39 6.93 24.18
CA PHE A 204 -7.75 7.48 22.98
C PHE A 204 -8.10 6.68 21.73
N ALA A 205 -8.09 5.35 21.79
CA ALA A 205 -8.43 4.48 20.66
C ALA A 205 -9.87 4.70 20.13
N LYS A 206 -10.79 5.21 20.95
CA LYS A 206 -12.17 5.54 20.54
C LYS A 206 -12.29 6.88 19.83
N VAL A 207 -11.31 7.77 20.05
CA VAL A 207 -11.25 9.12 19.47
C VAL A 207 -10.01 9.30 18.59
N ALA A 208 -9.40 8.20 18.14
CA ALA A 208 -8.39 8.19 17.12
C ALA A 208 -9.06 8.14 15.73
N VAL A 209 -8.37 8.62 14.70
CA VAL A 209 -8.78 8.33 13.33
C VAL A 209 -8.65 6.82 13.14
N ASN A 210 -9.74 6.17 12.73
CA ASN A 210 -9.79 4.73 12.49
C ASN A 210 -10.91 4.46 11.48
N PHE A 211 -10.52 4.22 10.24
CA PHE A 211 -11.45 4.03 9.13
C PHE A 211 -12.25 2.73 9.28
N PRO A 212 -13.46 2.65 8.70
CA PRO A 212 -14.23 1.41 8.62
C PRO A 212 -13.47 0.32 7.87
N VAL A 213 -13.66 -0.95 8.23
CA VAL A 213 -13.01 -2.11 7.59
C VAL A 213 -13.24 -2.20 6.08
N ASP A 214 -14.37 -1.66 5.61
CA ASP A 214 -14.73 -1.63 4.18
C ASP A 214 -14.01 -0.52 3.41
N SER A 215 -13.15 0.28 4.05
CA SER A 215 -12.46 1.41 3.41
C SER A 215 -11.43 0.92 2.39
N ILE A 216 -11.42 1.57 1.21
CA ILE A 216 -10.52 1.29 0.09
C ILE A 216 -10.08 2.61 -0.52
N GLU A 217 -8.77 2.74 -0.78
CA GLU A 217 -8.19 3.82 -1.59
C GLU A 217 -7.43 3.21 -2.77
N VAL A 218 -7.69 3.75 -3.96
CA VAL A 218 -6.99 3.39 -5.20
C VAL A 218 -6.24 4.60 -5.70
N LYS A 219 -4.97 4.42 -6.03
CA LYS A 219 -4.13 5.42 -6.70
C LYS A 219 -3.73 4.87 -8.06
N GLY A 220 -3.95 5.63 -9.12
CA GLY A 220 -3.56 5.26 -10.48
C GLY A 220 -2.59 6.27 -11.09
N ASN A 221 -1.58 5.77 -11.80
CA ASN A 221 -0.68 6.57 -12.63
C ASN A 221 -0.91 6.26 -14.10
N TRP A 222 -1.00 7.31 -14.92
CA TRP A 222 -1.44 7.25 -16.31
C TRP A 222 -0.44 7.93 -17.21
N VAL A 223 -0.19 7.41 -18.41
CA VAL A 223 0.61 8.06 -19.47
C VAL A 223 -0.27 8.38 -20.67
N VAL A 224 0.11 9.36 -21.48
CA VAL A 224 -0.51 9.56 -22.79
C VAL A 224 -0.16 8.39 -23.71
N ILE A 225 -1.16 7.84 -24.40
CA ILE A 225 -1.01 6.73 -25.36
C ILE A 225 -1.69 7.06 -26.69
N ASP A 226 -1.36 6.29 -27.72
CA ASP A 226 -2.03 6.32 -29.02
C ASP A 226 -3.20 5.32 -29.11
N GLU A 227 -4.15 5.58 -30.02
CA GLU A 227 -5.33 4.71 -30.25
C GLU A 227 -4.95 3.25 -30.56
N SER A 228 -3.80 3.02 -31.19
CA SER A 228 -3.29 1.67 -31.50
C SER A 228 -2.87 0.86 -30.26
N GLN A 229 -2.75 1.51 -29.10
CA GLN A 229 -2.31 0.91 -27.85
C GLN A 229 -3.47 0.54 -26.93
N LYS A 230 -4.72 0.90 -27.25
CA LYS A 230 -5.89 0.63 -26.40
C LYS A 230 -6.06 -0.84 -26.00
N SER A 231 -5.71 -1.78 -26.85
CA SER A 231 -5.81 -3.21 -26.51
C SER A 231 -4.78 -3.68 -25.47
N LYS A 232 -3.74 -2.89 -25.21
CA LYS A 232 -2.68 -3.21 -24.25
C LYS A 232 -2.90 -2.58 -22.89
N TYR A 233 -3.51 -1.40 -22.85
CA TYR A 233 -3.68 -0.62 -21.63
C TYR A 233 -5.14 -0.59 -21.23
N HIS A 234 -5.40 -0.64 -19.93
CA HIS A 234 -6.64 -0.03 -19.44
C HIS A 234 -6.56 1.47 -19.74
N TRP A 235 -7.48 1.98 -20.55
CA TRP A 235 -7.39 3.31 -21.12
C TRP A 235 -8.58 4.18 -20.75
N ASN A 236 -8.41 5.50 -20.83
CA ASN A 236 -9.51 6.46 -20.68
C ASN A 236 -9.13 7.81 -21.32
N TYR A 237 -10.05 8.77 -21.35
CA TYR A 237 -9.75 10.15 -21.77
C TYR A 237 -9.79 11.12 -20.59
N ASN A 238 -8.85 12.06 -20.53
CA ASN A 238 -8.95 13.19 -19.59
C ASN A 238 -9.94 14.25 -20.06
N ALA A 239 -10.19 15.27 -19.24
CA ALA A 239 -11.09 16.38 -19.56
C ALA A 239 -10.72 17.14 -20.85
N GLU A 240 -9.43 17.17 -21.21
CA GLU A 240 -8.91 17.76 -22.46
C GLU A 240 -9.07 16.83 -23.68
N GLY A 241 -9.58 15.61 -23.49
CA GLY A 241 -9.79 14.62 -24.54
C GLY A 241 -8.51 13.91 -25.02
N GLN A 242 -7.43 13.95 -24.23
CA GLN A 242 -6.21 13.18 -24.45
C GLN A 242 -6.43 11.72 -24.02
N LEU A 243 -5.99 10.78 -24.85
CA LEU A 243 -6.06 9.36 -24.54
C LEU A 243 -4.94 8.97 -23.58
N LEU A 244 -5.32 8.31 -22.49
CA LEU A 244 -4.44 7.90 -21.41
C LEU A 244 -4.48 6.38 -21.24
N GLY A 245 -3.35 5.78 -20.89
CA GLY A 245 -3.21 4.39 -20.48
C GLY A 245 -2.70 4.28 -19.04
N LEU A 246 -3.32 3.44 -18.23
CA LEU A 246 -2.91 3.18 -16.85
C LEU A 246 -1.62 2.35 -16.87
N VAL A 247 -0.59 2.81 -16.15
CA VAL A 247 0.72 2.14 -16.09
C VAL A 247 1.04 1.58 -14.72
N ALA A 248 0.46 2.15 -13.66
CA ALA A 248 0.67 1.68 -12.29
C ALA A 248 -0.54 1.97 -11.43
N MET A 249 -0.75 1.12 -10.42
CA MET A 249 -1.88 1.24 -9.51
C MET A 249 -1.54 0.71 -8.12
N HIS A 250 -1.81 1.51 -7.08
CA HIS A 250 -1.89 1.03 -5.71
C HIS A 250 -3.34 0.79 -5.34
N ILE A 251 -3.58 -0.33 -4.66
CA ILE A 251 -4.85 -0.58 -3.97
C ILE A 251 -4.52 -0.78 -2.50
N SER A 252 -5.17 0.00 -1.64
CA SER A 252 -5.06 -0.14 -0.20
C SER A 252 -6.43 -0.32 0.44
N SER A 253 -6.50 -1.11 1.51
CA SER A 253 -7.76 -1.40 2.20
C SER A 253 -7.58 -1.51 3.71
N LYS A 254 -8.60 -1.08 4.47
CA LYS A 254 -8.67 -1.19 5.93
C LYS A 254 -9.07 -2.59 6.43
N ALA A 255 -9.01 -3.61 5.57
CA ALA A 255 -9.30 -4.99 5.93
C ALA A 255 -8.38 -5.57 7.05
N LEU A 256 -7.28 -4.89 7.37
CA LEU A 256 -6.38 -5.20 8.48
C LEU A 256 -6.17 -3.95 9.37
N PRO A 257 -5.85 -4.12 10.67
CA PRO A 257 -5.52 -2.99 11.55
C PRO A 257 -4.39 -2.11 11.00
N ASN A 258 -3.31 -2.74 10.52
CA ASN A 258 -2.17 -2.06 9.91
C ASN A 258 -2.40 -1.70 8.44
N TRP A 259 -3.65 -1.83 7.92
CA TRP A 259 -4.02 -1.73 6.51
C TRP A 259 -3.32 -2.75 5.60
N PHE A 260 -4.01 -3.12 4.53
CA PHE A 260 -3.50 -3.95 3.45
C PHE A 260 -3.05 -3.05 2.30
N TRP A 261 -1.88 -3.30 1.71
CA TRP A 261 -1.44 -2.67 0.45
C TRP A 261 -1.09 -3.70 -0.59
N SER A 262 -1.41 -3.39 -1.84
CA SER A 262 -0.88 -4.06 -3.02
C SER A 262 -0.55 -3.04 -4.10
N THR A 263 0.43 -3.38 -4.93
CA THR A 263 0.84 -2.54 -6.06
C THR A 263 0.94 -3.34 -7.35
N PHE A 264 0.33 -2.81 -8.40
CA PHE A 264 0.25 -3.40 -9.72
C PHE A 264 0.96 -2.50 -10.72
N GLU A 265 1.62 -3.11 -11.69
CA GLU A 265 2.28 -2.42 -12.80
C GLU A 265 1.87 -3.05 -14.12
N HIS A 266 1.81 -2.22 -15.15
CA HIS A 266 1.72 -2.69 -16.52
C HIS A 266 3.02 -3.43 -16.90
N GLU A 267 2.90 -4.54 -17.63
CA GLU A 267 4.02 -5.44 -17.93
C GLU A 267 5.15 -4.81 -18.75
N ASP A 268 4.85 -3.75 -19.51
CA ASP A 268 5.84 -2.98 -20.27
C ASP A 268 6.64 -1.97 -19.41
N ASN A 269 6.32 -1.81 -18.11
CA ASN A 269 7.04 -0.84 -17.28
C ASN A 269 8.51 -1.24 -17.09
N PRO A 270 9.47 -0.37 -17.42
CA PRO A 270 10.87 -0.62 -17.10
C PRO A 270 11.10 -0.45 -15.59
N GLY A 271 11.96 -1.30 -15.03
CA GLY A 271 12.31 -1.24 -13.61
C GLY A 271 11.38 -2.02 -12.67
N PHE A 272 10.40 -2.76 -13.22
CA PHE A 272 9.45 -3.57 -12.47
C PHE A 272 10.13 -4.47 -11.41
N GLY A 273 11.23 -5.14 -11.74
CA GLY A 273 11.95 -6.07 -10.86
C GLY A 273 13.30 -5.58 -10.29
N ASP A 274 13.65 -4.29 -10.39
CA ASP A 274 15.03 -3.83 -10.16
C ASP A 274 15.52 -3.98 -8.71
N TYR A 275 14.79 -3.41 -7.74
CA TYR A 275 15.31 -3.22 -6.38
C TYR A 275 14.76 -4.21 -5.34
N ILE A 276 13.44 -4.37 -5.28
CA ILE A 276 12.77 -5.23 -4.29
C ILE A 276 12.54 -6.64 -4.87
N GLY A 277 12.50 -6.75 -6.20
CA GLY A 277 12.02 -7.95 -6.89
C GLY A 277 10.49 -7.95 -7.02
N ILE A 278 9.95 -9.11 -7.41
CA ILE A 278 8.53 -9.33 -7.65
C ILE A 278 8.10 -10.52 -6.81
N HIS A 279 6.95 -10.39 -6.16
CA HIS A 279 6.35 -11.40 -5.29
C HIS A 279 4.86 -11.47 -5.59
N ASP A 280 4.42 -12.58 -6.18
CA ASP A 280 3.01 -12.88 -6.42
C ASP A 280 2.79 -14.40 -6.33
N SER A 281 2.52 -14.87 -5.12
CA SER A 281 2.31 -16.28 -4.80
C SER A 281 1.01 -16.88 -5.36
N PHE A 282 0.10 -16.04 -5.87
CA PHE A 282 -1.19 -16.47 -6.39
C PHE A 282 -1.27 -16.36 -7.92
N GLY A 283 -0.85 -15.23 -8.48
CA GLY A 283 -1.09 -14.83 -9.86
C GLY A 283 0.08 -15.05 -10.81
N ALA A 284 1.31 -15.28 -10.33
CA ALA A 284 2.49 -15.41 -11.17
C ALA A 284 3.17 -16.80 -11.09
N ASP A 285 3.70 -17.24 -12.23
CA ASP A 285 4.59 -18.41 -12.37
C ASP A 285 5.87 -17.96 -13.13
N PRO A 286 7.05 -17.90 -12.47
CA PRO A 286 7.28 -18.23 -11.05
C PRO A 286 6.68 -17.17 -10.09
N PRO A 287 6.36 -17.56 -8.84
CA PRO A 287 5.74 -16.66 -7.86
C PRO A 287 6.70 -15.62 -7.25
N HIS A 288 8.01 -15.81 -7.45
CA HIS A 288 9.03 -14.89 -6.99
C HIS A 288 10.09 -14.69 -8.06
N ILE A 289 10.42 -13.43 -8.32
CA ILE A 289 11.55 -13.01 -9.13
C ILE A 289 12.44 -12.14 -8.24
N PRO A 290 13.72 -12.50 -8.00
CA PRO A 290 14.59 -11.71 -7.16
C PRO A 290 14.92 -10.36 -7.79
N SER A 291 15.34 -9.41 -6.97
CA SER A 291 15.83 -8.10 -7.42
C SER A 291 16.96 -8.23 -8.46
N ASN A 292 16.92 -7.42 -9.52
CA ASN A 292 17.99 -7.34 -10.51
C ASN A 292 18.73 -6.00 -10.45
N THR A 293 19.46 -5.78 -9.36
CA THR A 293 20.21 -4.52 -9.13
C THR A 293 21.45 -4.38 -10.01
N LYS A 294 21.80 -5.40 -10.81
CA LYS A 294 22.96 -5.37 -11.72
C LYS A 294 22.65 -4.71 -13.05
N GLN A 295 21.39 -4.74 -13.47
CA GLN A 295 20.91 -4.17 -14.73
C GLN A 295 19.57 -3.48 -14.47
N LEU A 296 19.64 -2.18 -14.25
CA LEU A 296 18.47 -1.36 -13.94
C LEU A 296 17.72 -0.92 -15.21
N ALA A 297 16.49 -0.43 -15.03
CA ALA A 297 15.58 0.07 -16.05
C ALA A 297 15.26 -0.94 -17.18
N GLN A 298 15.33 -2.24 -16.88
CA GLN A 298 14.97 -3.26 -17.86
C GLN A 298 13.45 -3.41 -17.93
N VAL A 299 12.94 -3.67 -19.14
CA VAL A 299 11.60 -4.24 -19.30
C VAL A 299 11.75 -5.75 -19.09
N TYR A 300 10.97 -6.29 -18.16
CA TYR A 300 11.04 -7.69 -17.78
C TYR A 300 10.05 -8.50 -18.63
N PRO A 301 10.38 -9.73 -19.06
CA PRO A 301 9.38 -10.60 -19.64
C PRO A 301 8.22 -10.77 -18.66
N PRO A 302 6.96 -10.61 -19.09
CA PRO A 302 5.83 -10.77 -18.20
C PRO A 302 5.82 -12.18 -17.61
N SER A 303 5.64 -12.27 -16.29
CA SER A 303 5.41 -13.56 -15.65
C SER A 303 4.15 -14.21 -16.22
N ARG A 304 4.16 -15.54 -16.32
CA ARG A 304 3.00 -16.29 -16.78
C ARG A 304 1.92 -16.21 -15.71
N MET A 305 0.70 -15.86 -16.12
CA MET A 305 -0.45 -15.92 -15.22
C MET A 305 -0.78 -17.36 -14.83
N THR A 306 -1.06 -17.58 -13.55
CA THR A 306 -1.48 -18.90 -13.06
C THR A 306 -2.88 -19.25 -13.57
N PRO A 307 -3.22 -20.55 -13.71
CA PRO A 307 -4.58 -20.99 -14.01
C PRO A 307 -5.62 -20.45 -13.02
N GLN A 308 -5.25 -20.30 -11.74
CA GLN A 308 -6.11 -19.79 -10.68
C GLN A 308 -6.46 -18.32 -10.88
N LEU A 309 -5.49 -17.48 -11.27
CA LEU A 309 -5.75 -16.09 -11.61
C LEU A 309 -6.61 -15.97 -12.87
N LEU A 310 -6.30 -16.75 -13.91
CA LEU A 310 -7.11 -16.76 -15.13
C LEU A 310 -8.56 -17.17 -14.84
N ASP A 311 -8.77 -18.14 -13.95
CA ASP A 311 -10.10 -18.57 -13.50
C ASP A 311 -10.81 -17.47 -12.69
N LEU A 312 -10.10 -16.75 -11.82
CA LEU A 312 -10.63 -15.61 -11.07
C LEU A 312 -11.12 -14.52 -12.03
N LEU A 313 -10.25 -14.05 -12.94
CA LEU A 313 -10.57 -13.03 -13.95
C LEU A 313 -11.80 -13.42 -14.78
N ARG A 314 -11.84 -14.67 -15.26
CA ARG A 314 -12.97 -15.20 -16.03
C ARG A 314 -14.28 -15.19 -15.22
N LYS A 315 -14.24 -15.64 -13.96
CA LYS A 315 -15.43 -15.71 -13.09
C LYS A 315 -15.95 -14.33 -12.68
N THR A 316 -15.10 -13.30 -12.67
CA THR A 316 -15.46 -11.94 -12.32
C THR A 316 -15.68 -11.03 -13.53
N GLY A 317 -15.88 -11.61 -14.73
CA GLY A 317 -16.33 -10.85 -15.90
C GLY A 317 -15.22 -10.15 -16.70
N PHE A 318 -13.95 -10.41 -16.41
CA PHE A 318 -12.81 -9.89 -17.19
C PHE A 318 -12.65 -10.68 -18.49
N SER A 319 -13.55 -10.42 -19.44
CA SER A 319 -13.68 -11.10 -20.73
C SER A 319 -13.73 -10.09 -21.88
N GLY A 320 -13.59 -10.57 -23.13
CA GLY A 320 -13.53 -9.70 -24.32
C GLY A 320 -12.39 -8.69 -24.23
N SER A 321 -12.61 -7.48 -24.78
CA SER A 321 -11.64 -6.39 -24.75
C SER A 321 -11.30 -5.93 -23.33
N TRP A 322 -12.27 -5.89 -22.41
CA TRP A 322 -12.01 -5.56 -21.01
C TRP A 322 -11.00 -6.53 -20.39
N GLY A 323 -11.20 -7.83 -20.62
CA GLY A 323 -10.24 -8.83 -20.20
C GLY A 323 -8.88 -8.72 -20.90
N GLU A 324 -8.83 -8.32 -22.17
CA GLU A 324 -7.57 -8.09 -22.91
C GLU A 324 -6.75 -6.99 -22.26
N GLU A 325 -7.36 -5.83 -22.00
CA GLU A 325 -6.72 -4.67 -21.36
C GLU A 325 -6.11 -5.04 -20.01
N TRP A 326 -6.89 -5.66 -19.12
CA TRP A 326 -6.46 -5.94 -17.75
C TRP A 326 -5.48 -7.11 -17.62
N ARG A 327 -5.30 -7.94 -18.66
CA ARG A 327 -4.30 -9.03 -18.64
C ARG A 327 -2.86 -8.55 -18.79
N HIS A 328 -2.64 -7.28 -19.06
CA HIS A 328 -1.30 -6.70 -19.14
C HIS A 328 -0.75 -6.19 -17.79
N TYR A 329 -1.50 -6.33 -16.69
CA TYR A 329 -1.04 -5.91 -15.37
C TYR A 329 -0.50 -7.09 -14.56
N ARG A 330 0.52 -6.84 -13.75
CA ARG A 330 1.10 -7.81 -12.80
C ARG A 330 1.11 -7.22 -11.40
N LEU A 331 0.77 -8.06 -10.43
CA LEU A 331 1.03 -7.76 -9.03
C LEU A 331 2.55 -7.76 -8.82
N LYS A 332 3.06 -6.69 -8.22
CA LYS A 332 4.45 -6.62 -7.79
C LYS A 332 4.65 -7.24 -6.41
N GLY A 333 3.68 -7.03 -5.53
CA GLY A 333 3.66 -7.54 -4.18
C GLY A 333 2.55 -6.95 -3.34
N SER A 334 2.39 -7.55 -2.17
CA SER A 334 1.45 -7.13 -1.14
C SER A 334 2.21 -6.86 0.16
N GLN A 335 1.75 -5.89 0.94
CA GLN A 335 2.28 -5.60 2.27
C GLN A 335 1.13 -5.61 3.28
N VAL A 336 1.32 -6.30 4.41
CA VAL A 336 0.32 -6.48 5.48
C VAL A 336 0.84 -6.07 6.85
N ASP A 337 2.16 -5.88 6.96
CA ASP A 337 2.82 -5.48 8.20
C ASP A 337 4.07 -4.63 7.89
N PHE A 338 4.63 -4.03 8.94
CA PHE A 338 5.84 -3.21 8.89
C PHE A 338 7.11 -4.02 8.77
N THR A 339 7.15 -5.19 9.42
CA THR A 339 8.33 -6.03 9.54
C THR A 339 7.97 -7.50 9.41
N ASP A 340 8.95 -8.33 9.04
CA ASP A 340 8.79 -9.77 9.14
C ASP A 340 8.93 -10.27 10.60
N SER A 341 8.81 -11.59 10.79
CA SER A 341 8.92 -12.25 12.10
C SER A 341 10.27 -12.07 12.79
N ALA A 342 11.31 -11.64 12.08
CA ALA A 342 12.63 -11.33 12.63
C ALA A 342 12.85 -9.83 12.86
N GLY A 343 11.83 -8.99 12.63
CA GLY A 343 11.91 -7.54 12.77
C GLY A 343 12.59 -6.84 11.58
N ARG A 344 12.82 -7.53 10.46
CA ARG A 344 13.37 -6.89 9.25
C ARG A 344 12.27 -6.10 8.55
N PRO A 345 12.52 -4.85 8.10
CA PRO A 345 11.53 -4.07 7.36
C PRO A 345 10.99 -4.82 6.14
N LEU A 346 9.66 -4.85 6.00
CA LEU A 346 9.02 -5.28 4.77
C LEU A 346 9.01 -4.12 3.77
N LEU A 347 9.47 -4.37 2.55
CA LEU A 347 9.55 -3.36 1.49
C LEU A 347 8.52 -3.66 0.40
N LEU A 348 7.90 -2.61 -0.10
CA LEU A 348 6.99 -2.63 -1.25
C LEU A 348 7.07 -1.26 -1.93
N GLY A 349 7.24 -1.26 -3.26
CA GLY A 349 7.26 -0.03 -4.05
C GLY A 349 7.16 -0.30 -5.55
N ASN A 350 6.52 0.62 -6.26
CA ASN A 350 6.24 0.62 -7.69
C ASN A 350 7.30 1.44 -8.46
N SER A 351 7.70 0.97 -9.64
CA SER A 351 8.71 1.65 -10.45
C SER A 351 8.24 3.03 -10.97
N VAL A 352 6.93 3.20 -11.14
CA VAL A 352 6.28 4.44 -11.58
C VAL A 352 5.94 5.33 -10.39
N THR A 353 5.18 4.81 -9.43
CA THR A 353 4.58 5.62 -8.34
C THR A 353 5.65 6.19 -7.42
N GLU A 354 6.69 5.42 -7.10
CA GLU A 354 7.78 5.84 -6.21
C GLU A 354 8.95 6.50 -6.97
N SER A 355 8.96 6.53 -8.30
CA SER A 355 9.84 7.35 -9.16
C SER A 355 11.23 7.71 -8.55
N GLY A 356 12.01 6.69 -8.16
CA GLY A 356 13.37 6.85 -7.64
C GLY A 356 13.63 6.47 -6.18
N PHE A 357 12.61 6.31 -5.32
CA PHE A 357 12.81 5.87 -3.92
C PHE A 357 12.37 4.43 -3.63
N VAL A 358 12.15 3.63 -4.68
CA VAL A 358 11.83 2.18 -4.60
C VAL A 358 12.76 1.42 -3.65
N PRO A 359 14.10 1.63 -3.60
CA PRO A 359 14.99 0.81 -2.76
C PRO A 359 14.66 0.81 -1.26
N THR A 360 14.07 1.89 -0.75
CA THR A 360 13.68 2.01 0.66
C THR A 360 12.17 1.98 0.87
N ALA A 361 11.38 1.86 -0.20
CA ALA A 361 9.94 2.02 -0.15
C ALA A 361 9.27 0.97 0.74
N SER A 362 8.40 1.45 1.63
CA SER A 362 7.39 0.66 2.32
C SER A 362 6.11 1.47 2.32
N CYS A 363 5.09 0.97 1.64
CA CYS A 363 3.79 1.65 1.57
C CYS A 363 3.22 1.82 2.99
N ILE A 364 3.17 0.75 3.79
CA ILE A 364 2.62 0.79 5.16
C ILE A 364 3.38 1.77 6.03
N THR A 365 4.71 1.65 6.09
CA THR A 365 5.50 2.49 7.00
C THR A 365 5.43 3.95 6.60
N CYS A 366 5.57 4.25 5.30
CA CYS A 366 5.48 5.62 4.81
C CYS A 366 4.10 6.23 5.12
N HIS A 367 3.03 5.48 4.87
CA HIS A 367 1.66 5.94 5.15
C HIS A 367 1.34 6.01 6.64
N SER A 368 1.98 5.21 7.50
CA SER A 368 1.77 5.31 8.95
C SER A 368 2.13 6.69 9.49
N ARG A 369 2.97 7.46 8.79
CA ARG A 369 3.33 8.83 9.15
C ARG A 369 2.32 9.88 8.70
N ALA A 370 1.24 9.50 8.00
CA ALA A 370 0.16 10.43 7.71
C ALA A 370 -0.40 10.95 9.03
N ALA A 371 -0.10 12.22 9.34
CA ALA A 371 -0.39 12.81 10.63
C ALA A 371 -0.55 14.32 10.55
N VAL A 372 -1.34 14.84 11.49
CA VAL A 372 -1.68 16.26 11.61
C VAL A 372 -1.28 16.80 12.97
N ASN A 373 -0.90 18.07 12.98
CA ASN A 373 -0.60 18.81 14.21
C ASN A 373 -1.88 19.41 14.82
N SER A 374 -1.72 20.09 15.96
CA SER A 374 -2.83 20.75 16.67
C SER A 374 -3.58 21.83 15.88
N GLN A 375 -3.02 22.31 14.76
CA GLN A 375 -3.61 23.28 13.85
C GLN A 375 -4.28 22.60 12.64
N GLY A 376 -4.36 21.26 12.62
CA GLY A 376 -4.91 20.48 11.52
C GLY A 376 -4.05 20.47 10.25
N GLY A 377 -2.82 20.98 10.32
CA GLY A 377 -1.87 20.95 9.20
C GLY A 377 -0.99 19.70 9.23
N SER A 378 -0.36 19.36 8.10
CA SER A 378 0.58 18.22 8.03
C SER A 378 1.71 18.34 9.05
N SER A 379 1.94 17.28 9.81
CA SER A 379 3.05 17.19 10.77
C SER A 379 4.38 16.89 10.11
N TYR A 380 4.33 16.19 8.97
CA TYR A 380 5.49 15.57 8.35
C TYR A 380 5.57 15.88 6.85
N PRO A 381 6.78 16.05 6.29
CA PRO A 381 7.01 15.93 4.87
C PRO A 381 6.99 14.45 4.44
N ILE A 382 6.74 14.23 3.15
CA ILE A 382 6.80 12.90 2.53
C ILE A 382 8.24 12.38 2.49
N PHE A 383 9.23 13.27 2.29
CA PHE A 383 10.64 12.92 2.06
C PHE A 383 11.61 13.68 2.98
N GLY A 384 12.85 13.18 3.07
CA GLY A 384 14.01 13.93 3.55
C GLY A 384 14.29 13.89 5.06
N GLU A 385 13.56 13.06 5.83
CA GLU A 385 13.77 12.96 7.28
C GLU A 385 14.54 11.71 7.73
N LYS A 386 14.68 10.71 6.86
CA LYS A 386 15.40 9.48 7.20
C LYS A 386 16.88 9.60 6.85
N GLN A 387 17.75 9.43 7.84
CA GLN A 387 19.18 9.23 7.60
C GLN A 387 19.41 8.00 6.71
N ALA A 388 20.43 8.05 5.86
CA ALA A 388 20.77 6.93 4.99
C ALA A 388 21.09 5.68 5.82
N LEU A 389 20.16 4.71 5.84
CA LEU A 389 20.44 3.39 6.40
C LEU A 389 21.15 2.53 5.34
N PRO A 390 22.08 1.64 5.74
CA PRO A 390 22.59 0.63 4.84
C PRO A 390 21.43 -0.24 4.37
N LEU A 391 21.12 -0.18 3.07
CA LEU A 391 20.12 -1.03 2.42
C LEU A 391 20.49 -2.51 2.67
N VAL A 392 19.70 -3.21 3.49
CA VAL A 392 19.91 -4.63 3.77
C VAL A 392 19.49 -5.43 2.54
N GLY A 393 20.42 -6.20 1.96
CA GLY A 393 20.15 -7.07 0.82
C GLY A 393 20.49 -6.49 -0.56
N ILE A 394 20.86 -5.20 -0.66
CA ILE A 394 21.36 -4.61 -1.90
C ILE A 394 22.90 -4.58 -1.85
N PRO A 395 23.61 -5.17 -2.83
CA PRO A 395 25.07 -5.09 -2.89
C PRO A 395 25.53 -3.63 -2.88
N GLN A 396 26.19 -3.22 -1.79
CA GLN A 396 26.75 -1.86 -1.64
C GLN A 396 27.97 -1.60 -2.54
N GLN A 397 28.40 -2.62 -3.29
CA GLN A 397 29.53 -2.53 -4.20
C GLN A 397 29.04 -2.23 -5.61
N GLY A 398 29.13 -0.94 -5.96
CA GLY A 398 28.99 -0.47 -7.33
C GLY A 398 27.65 0.19 -7.63
N GLN A 399 27.63 1.52 -7.55
CA GLN A 399 26.73 2.37 -8.34
C GLN A 399 25.22 2.13 -8.16
N VAL A 400 24.74 1.82 -6.95
CA VAL A 400 23.46 2.41 -6.53
C VAL A 400 23.83 3.83 -6.12
N GLY A 401 23.91 4.70 -7.13
CA GLY A 401 24.49 6.03 -7.05
C GLY A 401 24.06 6.71 -5.78
N SER A 402 25.01 7.35 -5.09
CA SER A 402 24.80 8.06 -3.83
C SER A 402 23.41 8.71 -3.82
N GLN A 403 22.42 8.01 -3.27
CA GLN A 403 21.11 8.58 -3.12
C GLN A 403 21.36 9.63 -2.06
N THR A 404 21.38 10.88 -2.51
CA THR A 404 21.32 12.01 -1.63
C THR A 404 20.21 11.70 -0.63
N GLU A 405 20.47 11.95 0.66
CA GLU A 405 19.57 11.63 1.78
C GLU A 405 18.10 12.08 1.57
N LEU A 406 17.88 12.92 0.55
CA LEU A 406 16.63 13.44 0.01
C LEU A 406 15.61 12.40 -0.48
N PHE A 407 15.99 11.18 -0.85
CA PHE A 407 15.05 10.19 -1.40
C PHE A 407 14.85 8.92 -0.56
N ASN A 408 15.39 8.87 0.67
CA ASN A 408 15.10 7.75 1.57
C ASN A 408 13.72 7.92 2.23
N THR A 409 12.94 6.85 2.24
CA THR A 409 11.64 6.78 2.92
C THR A 409 11.67 5.90 4.17
N TYR A 410 10.79 6.21 5.13
CA TYR A 410 10.64 5.40 6.33
C TYR A 410 10.16 3.99 5.99
N ASN A 411 10.79 3.00 6.61
CA ASN A 411 10.44 1.59 6.55
C ASN A 411 10.69 0.93 7.91
N GLY A 412 9.98 -0.14 8.20
CA GLY A 412 9.99 -0.80 9.50
C GLY A 412 8.92 -0.27 10.45
N SER A 413 8.98 -0.66 11.72
CA SER A 413 7.94 -0.30 12.69
C SER A 413 7.85 1.21 12.92
N PRO A 414 6.65 1.77 13.13
CA PRO A 414 6.49 3.17 13.50
C PRO A 414 7.17 3.50 14.84
N ASP A 415 7.73 4.71 14.94
CA ASP A 415 8.26 5.21 16.21
C ASP A 415 7.15 5.95 16.98
N PRO A 416 6.79 5.52 18.21
CA PRO A 416 5.79 6.21 19.03
C PRO A 416 6.13 7.69 19.28
N ALA A 417 7.42 8.07 19.26
CA ALA A 417 7.85 9.45 19.44
C ALA A 417 7.41 10.37 18.28
N TRP A 418 6.98 9.81 17.14
CA TRP A 418 6.33 10.58 16.09
C TRP A 418 4.97 11.13 16.53
N PHE A 419 4.26 10.45 17.43
CA PHE A 419 2.89 10.81 17.77
C PHE A 419 2.77 11.33 19.19
N PHE A 420 3.63 10.85 20.09
CA PHE A 420 3.50 11.11 21.52
C PHE A 420 4.82 11.54 22.16
N GLN A 421 4.70 12.41 23.15
CA GLN A 421 5.75 12.67 24.12
C GLN A 421 5.35 12.04 25.46
N PHE A 422 6.23 11.21 26.01
CA PHE A 422 6.05 10.57 27.31
C PHE A 422 6.87 11.29 28.38
N SER A 423 6.26 11.63 29.50
CA SER A 423 6.89 12.25 30.68
C SER A 423 6.32 11.64 31.96
N GLY A 424 6.99 10.61 32.48
CA GLY A 424 6.48 9.82 33.61
C GLY A 424 5.20 9.08 33.21
N THR A 425 4.11 9.31 33.96
CA THR A 425 2.77 8.78 33.64
C THR A 425 1.99 9.66 32.66
N ASN A 426 2.53 10.83 32.29
CA ASN A 426 1.86 11.75 31.40
C ASN A 426 2.29 11.49 29.95
N THR A 427 1.31 11.46 29.06
CA THR A 427 1.44 11.32 27.63
C THR A 427 0.80 12.54 26.98
N GLN A 428 1.58 13.23 26.13
CA GLN A 428 1.10 14.34 25.32
C GLN A 428 1.02 13.89 23.87
N LEU A 429 -0.12 14.12 23.21
CA LEU A 429 -0.25 13.98 21.77
C LEU A 429 0.50 15.13 21.08
N LEU A 430 1.54 14.79 20.31
CA LEU A 430 2.27 15.72 19.45
C LEU A 430 1.61 15.81 18.08
N ASN A 431 1.32 14.65 17.49
CA ASN A 431 0.77 14.52 16.14
C ASN A 431 -0.29 13.43 16.14
N LEU A 432 -1.46 13.72 15.57
CA LEU A 432 -2.53 12.73 15.42
C LEU A 432 -2.35 11.99 14.10
N GLN A 433 -2.17 10.67 14.16
CA GLN A 433 -2.14 9.82 12.97
C GLN A 433 -3.53 9.83 12.28
N THR A 434 -3.54 9.93 10.95
CA THR A 434 -4.76 9.92 10.13
C THR A 434 -5.01 8.54 9.49
N ASP A 435 -4.75 7.47 10.26
CA ASP A 435 -4.94 6.06 9.91
C ASP A 435 -4.53 5.76 8.46
N PHE A 436 -3.30 6.15 8.11
CA PHE A 436 -2.62 5.90 6.83
C PHE A 436 -3.07 6.73 5.61
N VAL A 437 -4.07 7.61 5.75
CA VAL A 437 -4.58 8.44 4.64
C VAL A 437 -3.85 9.79 4.58
N TRP A 438 -2.87 9.91 3.67
CA TRP A 438 -2.08 11.13 3.44
C TRP A 438 -2.87 12.32 2.86
N ALA A 439 -4.02 12.07 2.23
CA ALA A 439 -4.79 13.17 1.67
C ALA A 439 -5.35 14.11 2.74
N ILE A 440 -5.66 13.62 3.94
CA ILE A 440 -6.12 14.48 5.05
C ILE A 440 -5.07 15.58 5.36
N PRO A 441 -3.83 15.26 5.75
CA PRO A 441 -2.83 16.28 6.07
C PRO A 441 -2.39 17.16 4.88
N PHE A 442 -2.46 16.67 3.62
CA PHE A 442 -1.98 17.43 2.46
C PHE A 442 -3.05 18.23 1.72
N ARG A 443 -4.29 17.73 1.71
CA ARG A 443 -5.37 18.28 0.88
C ARG A 443 -6.36 19.11 1.67
N ALA A 444 -6.59 18.82 2.96
CA ALA A 444 -7.47 19.64 3.78
C ALA A 444 -7.00 21.11 3.79
N LYS A 445 -7.92 22.03 3.45
CA LYS A 445 -7.67 23.48 3.40
C LYS A 445 -8.50 24.20 4.46
N PRO A 446 -8.12 25.42 4.86
CA PRO A 446 -8.94 26.24 5.76
C PRO A 446 -10.24 26.64 5.08
N ALA A 447 -11.36 26.60 5.81
CA ALA A 447 -12.68 26.98 5.31
C ALA A 447 -12.78 28.46 4.92
N ASN A 448 -12.04 29.31 5.63
CA ASN A 448 -11.94 30.74 5.34
C ASN A 448 -10.47 31.10 5.14
N PRO A 449 -9.95 31.07 3.89
CA PRO A 449 -8.61 31.57 3.65
C PRO A 449 -8.59 33.04 4.09
N LYS A 450 -7.77 33.35 5.10
CA LYS A 450 -7.49 34.76 5.43
C LYS A 450 -6.97 35.42 4.14
N PRO A 451 -7.51 36.59 3.76
CA PRO A 451 -7.19 37.25 2.50
C PRO A 451 -5.70 37.54 2.34
#